data_AF-A0A8J5N7J3-F1
#
_entry.id   AF-A0A8J5N7J3-F1
#
_cell.length_a   1.000
_cell.length_b   1.000
_cell.length_c   1.000
_cell.angle_alpha   90.00
_cell.angle_beta   90.00
_cell.angle_gamma   90.00
#
_symmetry.space_group_name_H-M   'P 1'
#
loop_
_entity.id
_entity.type
_entity.pdbx_description
1 polymer ?
#
loop_
_entity_poly.entity_id
_entity_poly.type
_entity_poly.pdbx_seq_one_letter_code
_entity_poly.pdbx_strand_id
1 'polypeptide(L)'
;MVLEKVVVAAALWMLMSIGCCAKVDNTGCPESFKGRCKCGNITSIYSSTNKFTVSCTDSGFTNASMLQDIPENTEILIFTGNNVPELPFNIFNNYLKLLDVLETVDMSNNNIRFIQGKSFHKVYNVKTLILNHNALEITDKKERPRIFSNFESLENLHLTNAFTEDTNASDYLLSLDDIFYESELRLSGKAMTELDSFVKNVSSFEIKLEENPFVCDCRSSNFIHWLNSTPVVVRDWKTFVCRDGYPDSNTGQLLSKVHKLSCPSSGKINNKSNNLHTEKAFHDTANYHGGHHIIGYSSATIGALSFFLVFTSSMLLAVAYFHKQKIKAIVAPCGDFLTRNIGYTGISGDETPREVNV
;
A
#
# COMPACT_ATOMS: atom_id res chain seq x y z
N MET A 1 26.41 -18.29 -38.84
CA MET A 1 27.11 -17.08 -38.37
C MET A 1 26.19 -15.90 -38.03
N VAL A 2 25.31 -15.40 -38.90
CA VAL A 2 24.43 -14.25 -38.55
C VAL A 2 23.33 -14.63 -37.57
N LEU A 3 22.66 -15.77 -37.78
CA LEU A 3 21.59 -16.26 -36.90
C LEU A 3 22.09 -16.58 -35.48
N GLU A 4 23.31 -17.12 -35.38
CA GLU A 4 23.98 -17.46 -34.13
C GLU A 4 24.31 -16.20 -33.31
N LYS A 5 24.77 -15.13 -33.96
CA LYS A 5 25.00 -13.83 -33.30
C LYS A 5 23.70 -13.17 -32.84
N VAL A 6 22.61 -13.29 -33.62
CA VAL A 6 21.29 -12.74 -33.25
C VAL A 6 20.67 -13.51 -32.08
N VAL A 7 20.78 -14.84 -32.06
CA VAL A 7 20.27 -15.68 -30.96
C VAL A 7 21.07 -15.44 -29.68
N VAL A 8 22.40 -15.30 -29.75
CA VAL A 8 23.23 -14.96 -28.59
C VAL A 8 22.91 -13.55 -28.08
N ALA A 9 22.72 -12.58 -28.97
CA ALA A 9 22.33 -11.22 -28.58
C ALA A 9 20.94 -11.19 -27.92
N ALA A 10 19.96 -11.92 -28.47
CA ALA A 10 18.61 -12.03 -27.92
C ALA A 10 18.61 -12.80 -26.58
N ALA A 11 19.42 -13.84 -26.43
CA ALA A 11 19.57 -14.58 -25.18
C ALA A 11 20.28 -13.74 -24.12
N LEU A 12 21.31 -12.95 -24.48
CA LEU A 12 21.94 -11.99 -23.57
C LEU A 12 20.97 -10.87 -23.18
N TRP A 13 20.15 -10.38 -24.11
CA TRP A 13 19.07 -9.44 -23.81
C TRP A 13 18.03 -10.04 -22.86
N MET A 14 17.56 -11.26 -23.12
CA MET A 14 16.64 -11.95 -22.22
C MET A 14 17.26 -12.24 -20.85
N LEU A 15 18.54 -12.63 -20.78
CA LEU A 15 19.24 -12.86 -19.51
C LEU A 15 19.48 -11.55 -18.73
N MET A 16 19.70 -10.43 -19.42
CA MET A 16 19.72 -9.09 -18.80
C MET A 16 18.32 -8.68 -18.29
N SER A 17 17.25 -9.13 -18.96
CA SER A 17 15.86 -8.90 -18.53
C SER A 17 15.38 -9.85 -17.42
N ILE A 18 16.00 -11.03 -17.27
CA ILE A 18 15.61 -12.07 -16.30
C ILE A 18 16.41 -11.97 -14.98
N GLY A 19 17.36 -11.03 -14.89
CA GLY A 19 18.20 -10.84 -13.71
C GLY A 19 18.39 -9.39 -13.31
N CYS A 20 17.31 -8.65 -13.04
CA CYS A 20 17.42 -7.41 -12.29
C CYS A 20 17.28 -7.69 -10.78
N CYS A 21 18.33 -8.23 -10.15
CA CYS A 21 18.59 -7.76 -8.80
C CYS A 21 18.88 -6.27 -8.94
N ALA A 22 17.97 -5.42 -8.45
CA ALA A 22 18.18 -3.98 -8.42
C ALA A 22 19.57 -3.75 -7.82
N LYS A 23 20.48 -3.14 -8.59
CA LYS A 23 21.82 -2.85 -8.07
C LYS A 23 21.65 -1.97 -6.84
N VAL A 24 22.23 -2.45 -5.75
CA VAL A 24 22.21 -1.75 -4.46
C VAL A 24 23.46 -0.90 -4.39
N ASP A 25 23.29 0.38 -4.08
CA ASP A 25 24.41 1.30 -3.89
C ASP A 25 25.01 1.19 -2.48
N ASN A 26 26.04 1.98 -2.19
CA ASN A 26 26.74 1.95 -0.90
C ASN A 26 25.85 2.38 0.30
N THR A 27 24.65 2.88 0.06
CA THR A 27 23.67 3.27 1.10
C THR A 27 22.71 2.14 1.47
N GLY A 28 22.86 0.97 0.82
CA GLY A 28 21.94 -0.15 0.97
C GLY A 28 20.65 0.01 0.16
N CYS A 29 20.49 1.11 -0.57
CA CYS A 29 19.30 1.40 -1.38
C CYS A 29 19.50 1.03 -2.86
N PRO A 30 18.42 0.81 -3.61
CA PRO A 30 18.48 0.69 -5.07
C PRO A 30 19.11 1.92 -5.75
N GLU A 31 19.83 1.72 -6.85
CA GLU A 31 20.48 2.79 -7.63
C GLU A 31 19.51 3.93 -8.07
N SER A 32 18.20 3.65 -8.19
CA SER A 32 17.18 4.66 -8.52
C SER A 32 17.02 5.74 -7.46
N PHE A 33 17.44 5.48 -6.21
CA PHE A 33 17.52 6.46 -5.14
C PHE A 33 18.76 7.36 -5.24
N LYS A 34 19.69 7.08 -6.18
CA LYS A 34 20.86 7.91 -6.53
C LYS A 34 21.77 8.22 -5.33
N GLY A 35 21.90 7.30 -4.38
CA GLY A 35 22.67 7.50 -3.15
C GLY A 35 22.12 8.59 -2.22
N ARG A 36 20.87 9.04 -2.41
CA ARG A 36 20.25 10.12 -1.63
C ARG A 36 19.48 9.63 -0.41
N CYS A 37 19.34 8.32 -0.26
CA CYS A 37 18.61 7.69 0.83
C CYS A 37 19.51 6.72 1.59
N LYS A 38 19.01 6.16 2.68
CA LYS A 38 19.65 5.10 3.47
C LYS A 38 18.66 3.97 3.67
N CYS A 39 19.11 2.74 3.44
CA CYS A 39 18.28 1.55 3.58
C CYS A 39 18.99 0.53 4.46
N GLY A 40 18.29 0.00 5.45
CA GLY A 40 18.84 -1.03 6.33
C GLY A 40 18.07 -1.22 7.62
N ASN A 41 18.52 -2.18 8.44
CA ASN A 41 17.96 -2.45 9.76
C ASN A 41 18.47 -1.42 10.75
N ILE A 42 17.60 -0.47 11.11
CA ILE A 42 17.92 0.65 12.00
C ILE A 42 16.81 0.77 13.04
N THR A 43 17.16 1.17 14.26
CA THR A 43 16.16 1.60 15.25
C THR A 43 15.57 2.94 14.77
N SER A 44 14.32 2.91 14.33
CA SER A 44 13.62 4.09 13.83
C SER A 44 13.00 4.88 14.97
N ILE A 45 12.81 6.19 14.78
CA ILE A 45 12.05 7.02 15.74
C ILE A 45 10.60 6.53 15.94
N TYR A 46 10.10 5.70 15.03
CA TYR A 46 8.77 5.10 15.06
C TYR A 46 8.73 3.70 15.68
N SER A 47 9.87 3.11 16.04
CA SER A 47 9.95 1.74 16.58
C SER A 47 11.09 1.56 17.57
N SER A 48 10.80 0.94 18.72
CA SER A 48 11.80 0.55 19.72
C SER A 48 12.60 -0.70 19.32
N THR A 49 12.21 -1.37 18.23
CA THR A 49 12.91 -2.53 17.66
C THR A 49 13.56 -2.17 16.32
N ASN A 50 14.59 -2.93 15.95
CA ASN A 50 15.23 -2.80 14.64
C ASN A 50 14.25 -3.22 13.55
N LYS A 51 14.01 -2.31 12.60
CA LYS A 51 13.10 -2.47 11.47
C LYS A 51 13.84 -2.11 10.20
N PHE A 52 13.57 -2.81 9.10
CA PHE A 52 14.17 -2.43 7.82
C PHE A 52 13.55 -1.11 7.36
N THR A 53 14.35 -0.04 7.40
CA THR A 53 13.92 1.33 7.22
C THR A 53 14.54 1.90 5.95
N VAL A 54 13.71 2.53 5.12
CA VAL A 54 14.14 3.35 3.99
C VAL A 54 13.96 4.82 4.38
N SER A 55 15.05 5.55 4.52
CA SER A 55 15.05 6.96 4.92
C SER A 55 15.60 7.85 3.81
N CYS A 56 14.78 8.79 3.37
CA CYS A 56 15.02 9.79 2.32
C CYS A 56 14.71 11.20 2.85
N THR A 57 15.26 11.51 4.03
CA THR A 57 15.08 12.82 4.67
C THR A 57 15.92 13.89 3.99
N ASP A 58 15.30 15.01 3.62
CA ASP A 58 15.95 16.16 2.98
C ASP A 58 16.76 15.80 1.71
N SER A 59 16.32 14.77 0.99
CA SER A 59 17.02 14.19 -0.16
C SER A 59 16.85 15.00 -1.46
N GLY A 60 16.05 16.07 -1.43
CA GLY A 60 15.82 16.96 -2.57
C GLY A 60 15.07 16.31 -3.74
N PHE A 61 14.20 15.34 -3.46
CA PHE A 61 13.34 14.76 -4.49
C PHE A 61 12.20 15.71 -4.88
N THR A 62 11.85 15.70 -6.16
CA THR A 62 10.76 16.52 -6.72
C THR A 62 9.57 15.70 -7.24
N ASN A 63 9.66 14.38 -7.15
CA ASN A 63 8.60 13.43 -7.49
C ASN A 63 8.78 12.16 -6.65
N ALA A 64 7.82 11.23 -6.73
CA ALA A 64 7.81 9.97 -5.99
C ALA A 64 8.21 8.74 -6.83
N SER A 65 8.73 8.90 -8.05
CA SER A 65 8.88 7.76 -8.98
C SER A 65 9.87 6.70 -8.50
N MET A 66 10.88 7.09 -7.72
CA MET A 66 11.86 6.17 -7.14
C MET A 66 11.25 5.22 -6.11
N LEU A 67 10.11 5.57 -5.51
CA LEU A 67 9.45 4.73 -4.53
C LEU A 67 8.89 3.43 -5.14
N GLN A 68 8.77 3.36 -6.47
CA GLN A 68 8.43 2.12 -7.17
C GLN A 68 9.52 1.03 -7.05
N ASP A 69 10.74 1.44 -6.74
CA ASP A 69 11.89 0.54 -6.57
C ASP A 69 12.17 0.20 -5.11
N ILE A 70 11.34 0.66 -4.17
CA ILE A 70 11.54 0.42 -2.74
C ILE A 70 11.71 -1.09 -2.45
N PRO A 71 12.63 -1.49 -1.55
CA PRO A 71 12.82 -2.89 -1.19
C PRO A 71 11.54 -3.52 -0.60
N GLU A 72 11.24 -4.77 -0.97
CA GLU A 72 10.01 -5.47 -0.56
C GLU A 72 9.95 -5.75 0.95
N ASN A 73 11.11 -5.87 1.58
CA ASN A 73 11.24 -6.06 3.02
C ASN A 73 11.16 -4.75 3.82
N THR A 74 10.78 -3.63 3.19
CA THR A 74 10.67 -2.34 3.88
C THR A 74 9.50 -2.33 4.84
N GLU A 75 9.80 -2.11 6.12
CA GLU A 75 8.81 -2.01 7.19
C GLU A 75 8.45 -0.56 7.51
N ILE A 76 9.41 0.36 7.33
CA ILE A 76 9.26 1.79 7.61
C ILE A 76 9.82 2.61 6.44
N LEU A 77 8.99 3.48 5.87
CA LEU A 77 9.41 4.51 4.92
C LEU A 77 9.39 5.88 5.59
N ILE A 78 10.54 6.56 5.61
CA ILE A 78 10.70 7.95 6.04
C ILE A 78 11.07 8.78 4.83
N PHE A 79 10.12 9.47 4.23
CA PHE A 79 10.29 10.31 3.06
C PHE A 79 9.85 11.73 3.40
N THR A 80 10.66 12.47 4.16
CA THR A 80 10.28 13.79 4.72
C THR A 80 11.24 14.89 4.26
N GLY A 81 10.77 16.13 4.16
CA GLY A 81 11.60 17.28 3.77
C GLY A 81 11.96 17.35 2.29
N ASN A 82 11.16 16.74 1.41
CA ASN A 82 11.31 16.85 -0.04
C ASN A 82 10.30 17.85 -0.64
N ASN A 83 10.19 17.93 -1.97
CA ASN A 83 9.22 18.82 -2.64
C ASN A 83 8.45 18.06 -3.71
N VAL A 84 7.48 17.24 -3.28
CA VAL A 84 6.69 16.35 -4.13
C VAL A 84 5.24 16.86 -4.16
N PRO A 85 4.91 17.84 -5.01
CA PRO A 85 3.58 18.47 -5.01
C PRO A 85 2.45 17.53 -5.45
N GLU A 86 2.77 16.47 -6.17
CA GLU A 86 1.79 15.53 -6.70
C GLU A 86 2.22 14.07 -6.45
N LEU A 87 1.33 13.28 -5.86
CA LEU A 87 1.46 11.84 -5.79
C LEU A 87 0.63 11.20 -6.92
N PRO A 88 1.27 10.57 -7.92
CA PRO A 88 0.55 9.91 -9.00
C PRO A 88 -0.07 8.60 -8.54
N PHE A 89 -0.86 7.98 -9.43
CA PHE A 89 -1.38 6.63 -9.25
C PHE A 89 -0.25 5.64 -8.91
N ASN A 90 -0.45 4.88 -7.83
CA ASN A 90 0.38 3.74 -7.42
C ASN A 90 1.90 4.04 -7.32
N ILE A 91 2.29 4.80 -6.29
CA ILE A 91 3.68 5.23 -6.08
C ILE A 91 4.64 4.10 -5.67
N PHE A 92 4.12 2.95 -5.24
CA PHE A 92 4.90 1.86 -4.66
C PHE A 92 5.06 0.62 -5.55
N ASN A 93 4.34 0.51 -6.67
CA ASN A 93 4.32 -0.73 -7.43
C ASN A 93 4.44 -0.46 -8.92
N ASN A 94 5.56 -0.86 -9.51
CA ASN A 94 5.70 -0.85 -10.96
C ASN A 94 5.10 -2.11 -11.59
N TYR A 95 5.45 -3.32 -11.11
CA TYR A 95 5.05 -4.59 -11.76
C TYR A 95 5.16 -5.82 -10.83
N LEU A 96 4.21 -6.03 -9.89
CA LEU A 96 4.01 -7.25 -9.04
C LEU A 96 4.62 -7.22 -7.62
N LYS A 97 5.26 -6.12 -7.19
CA LYS A 97 5.79 -6.00 -5.82
C LYS A 97 4.66 -5.82 -4.81
N LEU A 98 4.73 -6.57 -3.71
CA LEU A 98 3.84 -6.45 -2.55
C LEU A 98 4.66 -5.94 -1.37
N LEU A 99 4.24 -4.82 -0.79
CA LEU A 99 4.86 -4.26 0.41
C LEU A 99 4.10 -4.76 1.65
N ASP A 100 3.99 -6.09 1.77
CA ASP A 100 3.14 -6.72 2.79
C ASP A 100 3.65 -6.47 4.22
N VAL A 101 4.92 -6.12 4.39
CA VAL A 101 5.51 -5.83 5.69
C VAL A 101 5.61 -4.33 5.99
N LEU A 102 5.19 -3.45 5.08
CA LEU A 102 5.24 -2.00 5.28
C LEU A 102 4.18 -1.58 6.30
N GLU A 103 4.63 -1.13 7.47
CA GLU A 103 3.77 -0.75 8.59
C GLU A 103 3.66 0.77 8.75
N THR A 104 4.70 1.52 8.38
CA THR A 104 4.76 2.98 8.59
C THR A 104 5.20 3.73 7.34
N VAL A 105 4.43 4.75 6.97
CA VAL A 105 4.74 5.68 5.88
C VAL A 105 4.72 7.10 6.40
N ASP A 106 5.89 7.74 6.44
CA ASP A 106 6.04 9.16 6.74
C ASP A 106 6.35 9.95 5.48
N MET A 107 5.41 10.80 5.07
CA MET A 107 5.50 11.73 3.96
C MET A 107 5.27 13.18 4.42
N SER A 108 5.68 13.50 5.64
CA SER A 108 5.59 14.86 6.18
C SER A 108 6.50 15.85 5.44
N ASN A 109 6.17 17.15 5.49
CA ASN A 109 7.02 18.22 4.97
C ASN A 109 7.44 18.03 3.50
N ASN A 110 6.51 17.62 2.63
CA ASN A 110 6.80 17.37 1.21
C ASN A 110 6.14 18.36 0.26
N ASN A 111 5.41 19.37 0.78
CA ASN A 111 4.60 20.30 -0.03
C ASN A 111 3.62 19.54 -0.95
N ILE A 112 3.11 18.38 -0.51
CA ILE A 112 2.13 17.60 -1.29
C ILE A 112 0.83 18.40 -1.36
N ARG A 113 0.36 18.64 -2.59
CA ARG A 113 -0.88 19.36 -2.89
C ARG A 113 -1.95 18.42 -3.41
N PHE A 114 -1.55 17.48 -4.25
CA PHE A 114 -2.47 16.53 -4.89
C PHE A 114 -2.08 15.09 -4.59
N ILE A 115 -3.06 14.29 -4.18
CA ILE A 115 -2.93 12.83 -4.06
C ILE A 115 -3.96 12.21 -4.99
N GLN A 116 -3.50 11.56 -6.06
CA GLN A 116 -4.37 10.91 -7.00
C GLN A 116 -5.12 9.74 -6.35
N GLY A 117 -6.34 9.45 -6.84
CA GLY A 117 -7.04 8.22 -6.45
C GLY A 117 -6.15 6.99 -6.66
N LYS A 118 -6.03 6.14 -5.63
CA LYS A 118 -5.17 4.94 -5.62
C LYS A 118 -3.66 5.23 -5.73
N SER A 119 -3.17 6.41 -5.33
CA SER A 119 -1.73 6.64 -5.12
C SER A 119 -1.12 5.60 -4.16
N PHE A 120 -1.87 5.25 -3.11
CA PHE A 120 -1.53 4.24 -2.12
C PHE A 120 -2.21 2.89 -2.39
N HIS A 121 -2.17 2.41 -3.63
CA HIS A 121 -2.76 1.11 -3.96
C HIS A 121 -1.96 -0.04 -3.33
N LYS A 122 -2.65 -1.06 -2.78
CA LYS A 122 -2.05 -2.30 -2.24
C LYS A 122 -1.08 -2.11 -1.06
N VAL A 123 -1.30 -1.11 -0.22
CA VAL A 123 -0.58 -0.94 1.07
C VAL A 123 -1.46 -1.25 2.28
N TYR A 124 -2.15 -2.39 2.22
CA TYR A 124 -3.18 -2.78 3.18
C TYR A 124 -2.69 -2.90 4.63
N ASN A 125 -1.40 -3.20 4.81
CA ASN A 125 -0.78 -3.47 6.12
C ASN A 125 -0.17 -2.22 6.78
N VAL A 126 -0.24 -1.05 6.14
CA VAL A 126 0.23 0.20 6.73
C VAL A 126 -0.68 0.57 7.90
N LYS A 127 -0.06 0.67 9.08
CA LYS A 127 -0.70 1.02 10.35
C LYS A 127 -0.58 2.50 10.66
N THR A 128 0.50 3.15 10.20
CA THR A 128 0.76 4.57 10.49
C THR A 128 1.03 5.33 9.21
N LEU A 129 0.21 6.35 8.94
CA LEU A 129 0.40 7.31 7.84
C LEU A 129 0.59 8.71 8.41
N ILE A 130 1.73 9.34 8.07
CA ILE A 130 2.07 10.68 8.52
C ILE A 130 2.15 11.61 7.31
N LEU A 131 1.25 12.59 7.27
CA LEU A 131 1.14 13.60 6.20
C LEU A 131 1.21 15.03 6.75
N ASN A 132 1.73 15.20 7.96
CA ASN A 132 1.89 16.49 8.61
C ASN A 132 2.65 17.51 7.73
N HIS A 133 2.31 18.79 7.84
CA HIS A 133 3.01 19.90 7.17
C HIS A 133 3.08 19.70 5.65
N ASN A 134 1.93 19.47 5.04
CA ASN A 134 1.74 19.45 3.60
C ASN A 134 0.76 20.56 3.20
N ALA A 135 0.40 20.61 1.92
CA ALA A 135 -0.46 21.64 1.37
C ALA A 135 -1.60 21.00 0.58
N LEU A 136 -2.23 19.95 1.15
CA LEU A 136 -3.25 19.16 0.46
C LEU A 136 -4.42 20.06 0.05
N GLU A 137 -4.58 20.23 -1.25
CA GLU A 137 -5.67 20.97 -1.86
C GLU A 137 -6.87 20.03 -2.01
N ILE A 138 -8.06 20.50 -1.68
CA ILE A 138 -9.30 19.74 -1.84
C ILE A 138 -10.02 20.26 -3.07
N THR A 139 -9.59 19.77 -4.23
CA THR A 139 -10.19 20.13 -5.52
C THR A 139 -11.46 19.32 -5.78
N ASP A 140 -12.42 19.93 -6.50
CA ASP A 140 -13.80 19.49 -6.76
C ASP A 140 -14.11 17.97 -6.69
N LYS A 141 -15.28 17.67 -6.11
CA LYS A 141 -15.90 16.37 -5.79
C LYS A 141 -15.82 15.24 -6.83
N LYS A 142 -15.41 15.51 -8.06
CA LYS A 142 -15.40 14.54 -9.17
C LYS A 142 -14.21 13.56 -9.17
N GLU A 143 -13.12 13.86 -8.46
CA GLU A 143 -11.92 12.99 -8.50
C GLU A 143 -11.58 12.28 -7.18
N ARG A 144 -12.33 12.54 -6.10
CA ARG A 144 -11.81 12.25 -4.75
C ARG A 144 -12.83 11.75 -3.72
N PRO A 145 -13.29 10.51 -3.87
CA PRO A 145 -13.80 9.80 -2.72
C PRO A 145 -12.83 8.68 -2.36
N ARG A 146 -12.23 8.72 -1.16
CA ARG A 146 -11.47 7.63 -0.52
C ARG A 146 -9.93 7.61 -0.63
N ILE A 147 -9.25 8.75 -0.45
CA ILE A 147 -7.77 8.77 -0.40
C ILE A 147 -7.19 7.85 0.69
N PHE A 148 -7.89 7.72 1.83
CA PHE A 148 -7.44 6.88 2.94
C PHE A 148 -8.07 5.48 3.01
N SER A 149 -9.05 5.14 2.15
CA SER A 149 -9.69 3.80 2.24
C SER A 149 -8.79 2.65 1.79
N ASN A 150 -7.64 2.93 1.17
CA ASN A 150 -6.70 1.88 0.78
C ASN A 150 -5.90 1.35 1.99
N PHE A 151 -5.94 2.05 3.13
CA PHE A 151 -5.24 1.67 4.35
C PHE A 151 -6.17 0.88 5.27
N GLU A 152 -6.38 -0.40 4.95
CA GLU A 152 -7.30 -1.28 5.71
C GLU A 152 -6.85 -1.50 7.16
N SER A 153 -5.53 -1.48 7.42
CA SER A 153 -4.95 -1.65 8.75
C SER A 153 -4.58 -0.35 9.45
N LEU A 154 -5.07 0.81 8.98
CA LEU A 154 -4.66 2.11 9.53
C LEU A 154 -5.06 2.23 11.01
N GLU A 155 -4.06 2.38 11.88
CA GLU A 155 -4.22 2.62 13.31
C GLU A 155 -4.00 4.11 13.64
N ASN A 156 -3.06 4.77 12.95
CA ASN A 156 -2.62 6.14 13.22
C ASN A 156 -2.59 6.97 11.93
N LEU A 157 -3.30 8.09 11.91
CA LEU A 157 -3.30 9.06 10.82
C LEU A 157 -2.93 10.45 11.35
N HIS A 158 -1.81 10.99 10.88
CA HIS A 158 -1.33 12.31 11.32
C HIS A 158 -1.48 13.34 10.20
N LEU A 159 -2.31 14.36 10.43
CA LEU A 159 -2.68 15.41 9.47
C LEU A 159 -2.49 16.84 10.01
N THR A 160 -1.58 17.02 10.98
CA THR A 160 -1.27 18.34 11.56
C THR A 160 -0.74 19.27 10.46
N ASN A 161 -1.42 20.40 10.23
CA ASN A 161 -1.06 21.35 9.17
C ASN A 161 -0.93 20.70 7.78
N ALA A 162 -1.81 19.75 7.44
CA ALA A 162 -1.71 18.99 6.19
C ALA A 162 -2.46 19.62 5.00
N PHE A 163 -3.41 20.54 5.22
CA PHE A 163 -4.32 21.05 4.20
C PHE A 163 -4.19 22.57 4.01
N THR A 164 -4.43 23.05 2.78
CA THR A 164 -4.46 24.49 2.45
C THR A 164 -5.81 25.11 2.74
N GLU A 165 -5.83 26.34 3.26
CA GLU A 165 -7.06 27.11 3.55
C GLU A 165 -7.57 27.94 2.33
N ASP A 166 -7.03 27.72 1.13
CA ASP A 166 -7.17 28.62 -0.03
C ASP A 166 -8.53 28.57 -0.77
N THR A 167 -9.55 27.90 -0.23
CA THR A 167 -10.91 27.84 -0.82
C THR A 167 -11.94 28.46 0.11
N ASN A 168 -13.13 28.78 -0.41
CA ASN A 168 -14.26 29.20 0.42
C ASN A 168 -14.42 28.22 1.59
N ALA A 169 -14.32 28.71 2.82
CA ALA A 169 -14.27 27.88 4.03
C ALA A 169 -15.43 26.88 4.10
N SER A 170 -16.61 27.22 3.57
CA SER A 170 -17.76 26.31 3.55
C SER A 170 -17.58 25.11 2.60
N ASP A 171 -17.09 25.34 1.38
CA ASP A 171 -16.89 24.27 0.38
C ASP A 171 -15.72 23.36 0.79
N TYR A 172 -14.70 23.95 1.39
CA TYR A 172 -13.57 23.26 2.00
C TYR A 172 -14.01 22.31 3.12
N LEU A 173 -14.80 22.80 4.08
CA LEU A 173 -15.29 22.01 5.22
C LEU A 173 -16.18 20.85 4.77
N LEU A 174 -17.07 21.09 3.80
CA LEU A 174 -17.91 20.03 3.23
C LEU A 174 -17.08 18.94 2.54
N SER A 175 -16.00 19.34 1.86
CA SER A 175 -15.16 18.39 1.12
C SER A 175 -14.23 17.59 2.06
N LEU A 176 -13.74 18.19 3.14
CA LEU A 176 -13.07 17.46 4.22
C LEU A 176 -14.00 16.45 4.88
N ASP A 177 -15.21 16.89 5.20
CA ASP A 177 -16.24 16.06 5.83
C ASP A 177 -16.55 14.82 4.97
N ASP A 178 -16.67 14.98 3.65
CA ASP A 178 -16.85 13.87 2.70
C ASP A 178 -15.62 12.92 2.69
N ILE A 179 -14.39 13.44 2.62
CA ILE A 179 -13.17 12.63 2.62
C ILE A 179 -13.06 11.76 3.88
N PHE A 180 -13.30 12.33 5.06
CA PHE A 180 -13.20 11.61 6.32
C PHE A 180 -14.30 10.55 6.48
N TYR A 181 -15.53 10.89 6.10
CA TYR A 181 -16.66 9.95 6.15
C TYR A 181 -16.46 8.76 5.21
N GLU A 182 -16.06 9.01 3.96
CA GLU A 182 -15.83 7.94 2.98
C GLU A 182 -14.58 7.10 3.25
N SER A 183 -13.66 7.62 4.07
CA SER A 183 -12.49 6.88 4.52
C SER A 183 -12.79 5.93 5.69
N GLU A 184 -14.01 5.99 6.25
CA GLU A 184 -14.47 5.17 7.38
C GLU A 184 -13.50 5.12 8.59
N LEU A 185 -12.78 6.21 8.84
CA LEU A 185 -11.78 6.26 9.90
C LEU A 185 -12.43 6.12 11.29
N ARG A 186 -11.93 5.20 12.11
CA ARG A 186 -12.46 4.90 13.44
C ARG A 186 -11.32 4.71 14.44
N LEU A 187 -11.55 5.13 15.69
CA LEU A 187 -10.63 4.85 16.78
C LEU A 187 -10.62 3.33 17.07
N SER A 188 -9.45 2.71 16.99
CA SER A 188 -9.31 1.27 17.17
C SER A 188 -9.45 0.84 18.64
N GLY A 189 -9.85 -0.41 18.88
CA GLY A 189 -9.94 -0.98 20.24
C GLY A 189 -8.61 -0.96 20.99
N LYS A 190 -7.51 -1.18 20.26
CA LYS A 190 -6.16 -1.11 20.79
C LYS A 190 -5.80 0.32 21.21
N ALA A 191 -6.05 1.32 20.34
CA ALA A 191 -5.81 2.73 20.66
C ALA A 191 -6.59 3.18 21.91
N MET A 192 -7.87 2.79 22.03
CA MET A 192 -8.67 3.07 23.23
C MET A 192 -8.05 2.47 24.51
N THR A 193 -7.56 1.24 24.44
CA THR A 193 -6.92 0.56 25.59
C THR A 193 -5.59 1.21 25.99
N GLU A 194 -4.81 1.65 25.00
CA GLU A 194 -3.55 2.37 25.22
C GLU A 194 -3.81 3.74 25.87
N LEU A 195 -4.82 4.47 25.40
CA LEU A 195 -5.25 5.74 26.00
C LEU A 195 -5.67 5.58 27.46
N ASP A 196 -6.49 4.57 27.78
CA ASP A 196 -6.91 4.26 29.15
C ASP A 196 -5.71 3.93 30.06
N SER A 197 -4.69 3.28 29.50
CA SER A 197 -3.47 2.94 30.23
C SER A 197 -2.56 4.15 30.44
N PHE A 198 -2.48 5.05 29.45
CA PHE A 198 -1.70 6.27 29.51
C PHE A 198 -2.19 7.24 30.59
N VAL A 199 -3.51 7.49 30.66
CA VAL A 199 -4.07 8.45 31.63
C VAL A 199 -3.96 8.00 33.09
N LYS A 200 -3.67 6.72 33.36
CA LYS A 200 -3.36 6.27 34.73
C LYS A 200 -2.09 6.92 35.29
N ASN A 201 -1.17 7.33 34.42
CA ASN A 201 0.14 7.84 34.78
C ASN A 201 0.28 9.36 34.59
N VAL A 202 -0.78 10.04 34.15
CA VAL A 202 -0.75 11.48 33.82
C VAL A 202 -1.89 12.19 34.54
N SER A 203 -1.59 13.31 35.19
CA SER A 203 -2.54 14.03 36.05
C SER A 203 -3.53 14.92 35.29
N SER A 204 -3.27 15.24 34.02
CA SER A 204 -4.18 16.02 33.18
C SER A 204 -3.92 15.69 31.70
N PHE A 205 -4.86 14.99 31.09
CA PHE A 205 -4.87 14.71 29.66
C PHE A 205 -6.31 14.75 29.18
N GLU A 206 -6.56 15.52 28.11
CA GLU A 206 -7.87 15.74 27.54
C GLU A 206 -7.81 15.50 26.03
N ILE A 207 -8.78 14.77 25.50
CA ILE A 207 -8.96 14.57 24.07
C ILE A 207 -10.11 15.42 23.58
N LYS A 208 -9.91 16.14 22.48
CA LYS A 208 -10.97 16.83 21.74
C LYS A 208 -11.31 16.02 20.49
N LEU A 209 -12.58 15.61 20.39
CA LEU A 209 -13.13 14.90 19.24
C LEU A 209 -14.32 15.65 18.61
N GLU A 210 -14.49 16.92 18.97
CA GLU A 210 -15.50 17.81 18.37
C GLU A 210 -15.30 17.87 16.85
N GLU A 211 -16.37 18.25 16.14
CA GLU A 211 -16.34 18.44 14.67
C GLU A 211 -15.97 17.17 13.86
N ASN A 212 -16.11 15.98 14.45
CA ASN A 212 -15.91 14.72 13.74
C ASN A 212 -17.24 14.14 13.22
N PRO A 213 -17.28 13.60 11.97
CA PRO A 213 -18.49 13.01 11.39
C PRO A 213 -18.78 11.61 11.92
N PHE A 214 -19.35 11.53 13.14
CA PHE A 214 -19.62 10.23 13.77
C PHE A 214 -20.69 9.42 13.03
N VAL A 215 -20.38 8.14 12.78
CA VAL A 215 -21.33 7.15 12.22
C VAL A 215 -21.80 6.19 13.32
N CYS A 216 -23.07 6.26 13.67
CA CYS A 216 -23.69 5.55 14.79
C CYS A 216 -24.37 4.25 14.35
N ASP A 217 -23.55 3.26 14.04
CA ASP A 217 -23.93 1.91 13.64
C ASP A 217 -23.25 0.86 14.53
N CYS A 218 -23.47 -0.43 14.25
CA CYS A 218 -22.83 -1.53 14.98
C CYS A 218 -21.30 -1.40 15.11
N ARG A 219 -20.63 -0.83 14.09
CA ARG A 219 -19.17 -0.70 14.06
C ARG A 219 -18.69 0.34 15.07
N SER A 220 -19.53 1.29 15.47
CA SER A 220 -19.23 2.29 16.52
C SER A 220 -19.51 1.81 17.94
N SER A 221 -20.07 0.62 18.12
CA SER A 221 -20.51 0.11 19.42
C SER A 221 -19.41 0.13 20.48
N ASN A 222 -18.21 -0.33 20.13
CA ASN A 222 -17.08 -0.36 21.06
C ASN A 222 -16.63 1.05 21.45
N PHE A 223 -16.60 1.98 20.50
CA PHE A 223 -16.22 3.38 20.74
C PHE A 223 -17.23 4.09 21.65
N ILE A 224 -18.53 3.95 21.37
CA ILE A 224 -19.59 4.54 22.20
C ILE A 224 -19.58 3.94 23.61
N HIS A 225 -19.34 2.63 23.74
CA HIS A 225 -19.19 1.99 25.05
C HIS A 225 -17.96 2.52 25.81
N TRP A 226 -16.83 2.68 25.12
CA TRP A 226 -15.62 3.26 25.68
C TRP A 226 -15.84 4.70 26.17
N LEU A 227 -16.48 5.58 25.39
CA LEU A 227 -16.81 6.95 25.81
C LEU A 227 -17.62 7.01 27.12
N ASN A 228 -18.48 6.03 27.35
CA ASN A 228 -19.31 5.95 28.57
C ASN A 228 -18.54 5.48 29.81
N SER A 229 -17.40 4.81 29.64
CA SER A 229 -16.71 4.08 30.73
C SER A 229 -15.23 4.44 30.89
N THR A 230 -14.65 5.17 29.94
CA THR A 230 -13.23 5.52 29.94
C THR A 230 -12.86 6.47 31.09
N PRO A 231 -11.68 6.30 31.72
CA PRO A 231 -11.10 7.30 32.62
C PRO A 231 -10.56 8.53 31.88
N VAL A 232 -10.46 8.51 30.55
CA VAL A 232 -9.96 9.62 29.73
C VAL A 232 -10.99 10.76 29.72
N VAL A 233 -10.53 11.99 29.95
CA VAL A 233 -11.39 13.17 29.79
C VAL A 233 -11.56 13.47 28.30
N VAL A 234 -12.73 13.16 27.75
CA VAL A 234 -13.10 13.55 26.39
C VAL A 234 -13.98 14.79 26.46
N ARG A 235 -13.49 15.91 25.90
CA ARG A 235 -14.20 17.19 25.93
C ARG A 235 -15.54 17.08 25.23
N ASP A 236 -16.59 17.59 25.88
CA ASP A 236 -17.93 17.79 25.32
C ASP A 236 -18.56 16.58 24.62
N TRP A 237 -18.08 15.35 24.87
CA TRP A 237 -18.49 14.19 24.09
C TRP A 237 -20.00 13.90 24.13
N LYS A 238 -20.69 14.35 25.17
CA LYS A 238 -22.15 14.24 25.30
C LYS A 238 -22.92 15.11 24.31
N THR A 239 -22.28 16.11 23.71
CA THR A 239 -22.85 17.01 22.68
C THR A 239 -22.66 16.46 21.26
N PHE A 240 -21.83 15.43 21.08
CA PHE A 240 -21.54 14.87 19.76
C PHE A 240 -22.79 14.30 19.11
N VAL A 241 -22.95 14.56 17.81
CA VAL A 241 -24.11 14.16 17.01
C VAL A 241 -23.69 13.13 15.97
N CYS A 242 -24.53 12.13 15.74
CA CYS A 242 -24.40 11.17 14.66
C CYS A 242 -24.67 11.86 13.32
N ARG A 243 -23.65 12.00 12.46
CA ARG A 243 -23.84 12.45 11.07
C ARG A 243 -24.66 11.43 10.28
N ASP A 244 -24.43 10.15 10.57
CA ASP A 244 -25.12 9.01 9.95
C ASP A 244 -25.26 7.88 10.98
N GLY A 245 -26.04 6.85 10.71
CA GLY A 245 -26.16 5.71 11.61
C GLY A 245 -27.19 4.68 11.18
N TYR A 246 -27.08 3.48 11.77
CA TYR A 246 -28.04 2.41 11.54
C TYR A 246 -28.55 1.82 12.87
N PRO A 247 -29.89 1.70 13.06
CA PRO A 247 -30.97 2.07 12.12
C PRO A 247 -31.00 3.57 11.80
N ASP A 248 -31.57 3.96 10.66
CA ASP A 248 -31.58 5.36 10.15
C ASP A 248 -32.12 6.38 11.16
N SER A 249 -32.88 5.92 12.16
CA SER A 249 -33.30 6.74 13.30
C SER A 249 -32.15 7.30 14.14
N ASN A 250 -30.95 6.72 14.04
CA ASN A 250 -29.77 7.17 14.77
C ASN A 250 -29.18 8.45 14.16
N THR A 251 -29.43 8.73 12.89
CA THR A 251 -28.94 9.93 12.21
C THR A 251 -29.49 11.19 12.88
N GLY A 252 -28.60 12.15 13.16
CA GLY A 252 -28.91 13.38 13.88
C GLY A 252 -29.11 13.23 15.39
N GLN A 253 -29.02 12.02 15.96
CA GLN A 253 -29.10 11.84 17.41
C GLN A 253 -27.77 12.16 18.11
N LEU A 254 -27.86 12.50 19.40
CA LEU A 254 -26.67 12.60 20.25
C LEU A 254 -26.08 11.21 20.48
N LEU A 255 -24.75 11.07 20.39
CA LEU A 255 -24.04 9.80 20.63
C LEU A 255 -24.41 9.20 22.00
N SER A 256 -24.58 10.05 23.01
CA SER A 256 -24.98 9.67 24.38
C SER A 256 -26.40 9.10 24.50
N LYS A 257 -27.26 9.29 23.48
CA LYS A 257 -28.66 8.85 23.48
C LYS A 257 -28.91 7.64 22.59
N VAL A 258 -27.90 7.16 21.85
CA VAL A 258 -28.06 6.01 20.97
C VAL A 258 -28.00 4.73 21.79
N HIS A 259 -29.13 4.02 21.87
CA HIS A 259 -29.23 2.76 22.62
C HIS A 259 -29.18 1.50 21.75
N LYS A 260 -29.58 1.61 20.48
CA LYS A 260 -29.60 0.48 19.54
C LYS A 260 -28.67 0.77 18.37
N LEU A 261 -27.61 -0.03 18.28
CA LEU A 261 -26.66 -0.01 17.18
C LEU A 261 -26.82 -1.32 16.40
N SER A 262 -26.93 -1.23 15.09
CA SER A 262 -27.05 -2.40 14.22
C SER A 262 -26.25 -2.18 12.95
N CYS A 263 -25.92 -3.25 12.22
CA CYS A 263 -25.33 -3.11 10.89
C CYS A 263 -26.44 -3.09 9.85
N PRO A 264 -26.36 -2.24 8.81
CA PRO A 264 -27.12 -2.47 7.60
C PRO A 264 -26.82 -3.91 7.16
N SER A 265 -27.86 -4.73 6.99
CA SER A 265 -27.65 -6.08 6.48
C SER A 265 -27.02 -5.94 5.10
N SER A 266 -25.80 -6.44 4.90
CA SER A 266 -25.16 -6.49 3.59
C SER A 266 -26.15 -7.13 2.63
N GLY A 267 -26.80 -6.34 1.79
CA GLY A 267 -27.85 -6.82 0.94
C GLY A 267 -27.27 -7.89 0.03
N LYS A 268 -27.65 -9.16 0.24
CA LYS A 268 -27.84 -10.04 -0.91
C LYS A 268 -28.84 -9.29 -1.78
N ILE A 269 -28.40 -8.81 -2.93
CA ILE A 269 -29.28 -8.26 -3.95
C ILE A 269 -30.21 -9.40 -4.35
N ASN A 270 -31.32 -9.52 -3.63
CA ASN A 270 -32.44 -10.32 -4.05
C ASN A 270 -33.15 -9.46 -5.08
N ASN A 271 -32.92 -9.75 -6.35
CA ASN A 271 -33.73 -9.25 -7.45
C ASN A 271 -35.20 -9.59 -7.18
N LYS A 272 -35.92 -8.67 -6.54
CA LYS A 272 -37.38 -8.57 -6.51
C LYS A 272 -37.78 -7.32 -5.75
N SER A 273 -37.91 -6.22 -6.46
CA SER A 273 -39.15 -5.42 -6.45
C SER A 273 -39.07 -4.35 -7.54
N ASN A 274 -40.10 -4.35 -8.38
CA ASN A 274 -40.31 -3.39 -9.44
C ASN A 274 -40.88 -2.09 -8.87
N ASN A 275 -40.57 -1.01 -9.60
CA ASN A 275 -41.31 0.24 -9.82
C ASN A 275 -40.89 1.52 -9.05
N LEU A 276 -40.12 2.32 -9.81
CA LEU A 276 -40.47 3.68 -10.28
C LEU A 276 -40.12 4.87 -9.36
N HIS A 277 -38.99 5.52 -9.62
CA HIS A 277 -38.98 6.83 -10.29
C HIS A 277 -37.56 7.25 -10.76
N THR A 278 -37.39 7.21 -12.08
CA THR A 278 -36.61 8.12 -12.95
C THR A 278 -35.40 8.86 -12.37
N GLU A 279 -34.19 8.38 -12.71
CA GLU A 279 -33.09 9.27 -13.09
C GLU A 279 -32.41 8.72 -14.35
N LYS A 280 -32.35 9.58 -15.36
CA LYS A 280 -31.97 9.28 -16.74
C LYS A 280 -30.44 9.31 -16.85
N ALA A 281 -29.79 8.15 -16.69
CA ALA A 281 -28.38 7.98 -16.99
C ALA A 281 -28.19 7.39 -18.40
N PHE A 282 -27.53 8.21 -19.20
CA PHE A 282 -26.94 8.00 -20.51
C PHE A 282 -26.15 6.69 -20.61
N HIS A 283 -26.63 5.75 -21.43
CA HIS A 283 -25.81 4.65 -21.98
C HIS A 283 -26.41 4.22 -23.33
N ASP A 284 -25.86 4.76 -24.41
CA ASP A 284 -26.01 4.17 -25.73
C ASP A 284 -24.95 3.07 -25.94
N THR A 285 -25.37 2.08 -26.72
CA THR A 285 -24.58 1.06 -27.43
C THR A 285 -24.25 -0.24 -26.67
N ALA A 286 -25.20 -1.17 -26.68
CA ALA A 286 -24.92 -2.61 -26.81
C ALA A 286 -26.13 -3.35 -27.37
N ASN A 287 -26.23 -3.46 -28.69
CA ASN A 287 -27.07 -4.47 -29.33
C ASN A 287 -26.40 -4.94 -30.63
N TYR A 288 -25.58 -5.98 -30.51
CA TYR A 288 -25.25 -6.85 -31.64
C TYR A 288 -25.07 -8.27 -31.11
N HIS A 289 -26.13 -9.07 -31.24
CA HIS A 289 -26.06 -10.52 -31.10
C HIS A 289 -25.28 -11.10 -32.29
N GLY A 290 -24.07 -11.60 -32.03
CA GLY A 290 -23.30 -12.43 -32.94
C GLY A 290 -22.77 -13.64 -32.18
N GLY A 291 -23.12 -14.85 -32.63
CA GLY A 291 -22.77 -16.10 -31.97
C GLY A 291 -21.27 -16.31 -31.82
N HIS A 292 -20.87 -16.81 -30.65
CA HIS A 292 -19.50 -17.27 -30.39
C HIS A 292 -19.23 -18.56 -31.18
N HIS A 293 -18.52 -18.43 -32.30
CA HIS A 293 -17.77 -19.51 -32.92
C HIS A 293 -16.47 -19.70 -32.12
N ILE A 294 -16.29 -20.87 -31.50
CA ILE A 294 -14.99 -21.27 -30.94
C ILE A 294 -14.07 -21.55 -32.12
N ILE A 295 -13.07 -20.69 -32.35
CA ILE A 295 -12.02 -20.92 -33.34
C ILE A 295 -11.02 -21.91 -32.72
N GLY A 296 -11.18 -23.19 -33.04
CA GLY A 296 -10.17 -24.19 -32.75
C GLY A 296 -8.93 -23.96 -33.62
N TYR A 297 -7.77 -23.83 -33.00
CA TYR A 297 -6.48 -23.80 -33.69
C TYR A 297 -6.25 -25.12 -34.42
N SER A 298 -5.74 -25.08 -35.65
CA SER A 298 -5.47 -26.31 -36.40
C SER A 298 -4.38 -27.14 -35.71
N SER A 299 -4.45 -28.47 -35.80
CA SER A 299 -3.48 -29.39 -35.18
C SER A 299 -2.02 -29.10 -35.58
N ALA A 300 -1.80 -28.53 -36.77
CA ALA A 300 -0.48 -28.10 -37.23
C ALA A 300 0.08 -26.90 -36.43
N THR A 301 -0.78 -25.95 -36.01
CA THR A 301 -0.35 -24.79 -35.23
C THR A 301 -0.01 -25.15 -33.78
N ILE A 302 -0.76 -26.08 -33.19
CA ILE A 302 -0.48 -26.63 -31.85
C ILE A 302 0.82 -27.45 -31.87
N GLY A 303 1.04 -28.24 -32.92
CA GLY A 303 2.28 -28.99 -33.13
C GLY A 303 3.50 -28.08 -33.28
N ALA A 304 3.38 -27.00 -34.07
CA ALA A 304 4.45 -26.03 -34.24
C ALA A 304 4.81 -25.32 -32.92
N LEU A 305 3.82 -24.83 -32.18
CA LEU A 305 4.04 -24.18 -30.88
C LEU A 305 4.68 -25.13 -29.86
N SER A 306 4.22 -26.38 -29.81
CA SER A 306 4.79 -27.39 -28.91
C SER A 306 6.25 -27.71 -29.28
N PHE A 307 6.57 -27.82 -30.57
CA PHE A 307 7.92 -28.03 -31.04
C PHE A 307 8.83 -26.85 -30.72
N PHE A 308 8.38 -25.61 -30.94
CA PHE A 308 9.15 -24.41 -30.59
C PHE A 308 9.42 -24.32 -29.09
N LEU A 309 8.43 -24.61 -28.23
CA LEU A 309 8.64 -24.60 -26.78
C LEU A 309 9.69 -25.63 -26.35
N VAL A 310 9.60 -26.88 -26.83
CA VAL A 310 10.56 -27.93 -26.48
C VAL A 310 11.96 -27.61 -27.03
N PHE A 311 12.03 -27.08 -28.25
CA PHE A 311 13.30 -26.67 -28.87
C PHE A 311 13.95 -25.51 -28.11
N THR A 312 13.18 -24.48 -27.75
CA THR A 312 13.70 -23.35 -26.96
C THR A 312 14.15 -23.78 -25.57
N SER A 313 13.42 -24.66 -24.90
CA SER A 313 13.77 -25.20 -23.59
C SER A 313 15.07 -26.01 -23.65
N SER A 314 15.22 -26.85 -24.68
CA SER A 314 16.44 -27.66 -24.89
C SER A 314 17.65 -26.79 -25.23
N MET A 315 17.45 -25.75 -26.04
CA MET A 315 18.50 -24.78 -26.38
C MET A 315 18.93 -23.96 -25.15
N LEU A 316 17.99 -23.53 -24.31
CA LEU A 316 18.26 -22.84 -23.05
C LEU A 316 19.06 -23.72 -22.07
N LEU A 317 18.70 -25.00 -21.95
CA LEU A 317 19.44 -25.97 -21.14
C LEU A 317 20.87 -26.19 -21.68
N ALA A 318 21.04 -26.30 -23.00
CA ALA A 318 22.35 -26.44 -23.61
C ALA A 318 23.23 -25.20 -23.40
N VAL A 319 22.67 -24.00 -23.55
CA VAL A 319 23.35 -22.73 -23.25
C VAL A 319 23.69 -22.63 -21.76
N ALA A 320 22.79 -23.03 -20.87
CA ALA A 320 23.02 -23.04 -19.43
C ALA A 320 24.13 -24.01 -19.03
N TYR A 321 24.19 -25.17 -19.69
CA TYR A 321 25.24 -26.16 -19.49
C TYR A 321 26.60 -25.65 -19.99
N PHE A 322 26.66 -25.09 -21.20
CA PHE A 322 27.91 -24.57 -21.79
C PHE A 322 28.47 -23.36 -21.04
N HIS A 323 27.60 -22.53 -20.47
CA HIS A 323 27.98 -21.34 -19.70
C HIS A 323 27.86 -21.52 -18.19
N LYS A 324 27.80 -22.76 -17.69
CA LYS A 324 27.61 -23.09 -16.26
C LYS A 324 28.51 -22.29 -15.32
N GLN A 325 29.78 -22.06 -15.68
CA GLN A 325 30.71 -21.29 -14.85
C GLN A 325 30.43 -19.79 -14.82
N LYS A 326 30.00 -19.18 -15.95
CA LYS A 326 29.61 -17.76 -16.01
C LYS A 326 28.26 -17.52 -15.33
N ILE A 327 27.31 -18.45 -15.49
CA ILE A 327 26.02 -18.42 -14.80
C ILE A 327 26.23 -18.57 -13.30
N LYS A 328 27.13 -19.47 -12.86
CA LYS A 328 27.50 -19.60 -11.45
C LYS A 328 28.08 -18.30 -10.88
N ALA A 329 28.86 -17.54 -11.64
CA ALA A 329 29.38 -16.23 -11.22
C ALA A 329 28.32 -15.11 -11.18
N ILE A 330 27.29 -15.18 -12.05
CA ILE A 330 26.17 -14.22 -12.06
C ILE A 330 25.14 -14.53 -10.96
N VAL A 331 24.94 -15.82 -10.65
CA VAL A 331 23.94 -16.29 -9.68
C VAL A 331 24.52 -16.42 -8.26
N ALA A 332 25.84 -16.58 -8.10
CA ALA A 332 26.49 -16.67 -6.78
C ALA A 332 26.17 -15.48 -5.84
N PRO A 333 26.15 -14.22 -6.30
CA PRO A 333 25.77 -13.09 -5.44
C PRO A 333 24.31 -13.15 -4.96
N CYS A 334 23.39 -13.72 -5.75
CA CYS A 334 21.99 -13.93 -5.35
C CYS A 334 21.83 -15.15 -4.43
N GLY A 335 22.62 -16.20 -4.65
CA GLY A 335 22.61 -17.41 -3.82
C GLY A 335 23.18 -17.18 -2.43
N ASP A 336 24.23 -16.37 -2.31
CA ASP A 336 24.88 -16.03 -1.03
C ASP A 336 24.00 -15.14 -0.13
N PHE A 337 23.05 -14.39 -0.71
CA PHE A 337 22.05 -13.64 0.05
C PHE A 337 20.95 -14.55 0.62
N LEU A 338 20.53 -15.58 -0.14
CA LEU A 338 19.56 -16.58 0.32
C LEU A 338 20.14 -17.51 1.39
N THR A 339 21.41 -17.90 1.29
CA THR A 339 22.07 -18.78 2.27
C THR A 339 22.52 -18.05 3.54
N ARG A 340 22.74 -16.73 3.52
CA ARG A 340 23.04 -15.95 4.74
C ARG A 340 21.81 -15.60 5.59
N ASN A 341 20.60 -15.59 5.01
CA ASN A 341 19.38 -15.15 5.71
C ASN A 341 18.33 -16.25 5.94
N ILE A 342 18.56 -17.47 5.44
CA ILE A 342 17.77 -18.65 5.80
C ILE A 342 18.71 -19.61 6.55
N GLY A 343 18.64 -19.59 7.88
CA GLY A 343 19.37 -20.53 8.72
C GLY A 343 18.87 -21.96 8.50
N TYR A 344 19.52 -22.70 7.59
CA TYR A 344 19.53 -24.15 7.61
C TYR A 344 20.93 -24.62 7.99
N THR A 345 21.08 -24.99 9.26
CA THR A 345 22.10 -25.94 9.70
C THR A 345 21.84 -27.27 8.98
N GLY A 346 22.75 -27.69 8.11
CA GLY A 346 22.59 -28.92 7.34
C GLY A 346 23.87 -29.37 6.66
N ILE A 347 24.70 -30.06 7.42
CA ILE A 347 25.77 -30.98 7.00
C ILE A 347 27.02 -30.29 6.42
N SER A 348 27.96 -30.05 7.32
CA SER A 348 29.39 -29.90 7.02
C SER A 348 29.93 -31.13 6.27
N GLY A 349 30.62 -30.83 5.17
CA GLY A 349 31.80 -31.52 4.62
C GLY A 349 31.95 -33.02 4.83
N ASP A 350 31.84 -33.75 3.72
CA ASP A 350 32.85 -34.74 3.39
C ASP A 350 33.11 -34.70 1.87
N GLU A 351 34.26 -35.21 1.46
CA GLU A 351 34.85 -35.26 0.11
C GLU A 351 35.85 -34.12 -0.23
N THR A 352 36.98 -34.14 0.48
CA THR A 352 38.27 -33.77 -0.13
C THR A 352 38.72 -34.86 -1.13
N PRO A 353 39.16 -34.53 -2.36
CA PRO A 353 39.80 -35.51 -3.23
C PRO A 353 41.21 -35.86 -2.73
N ARG A 354 41.59 -37.14 -2.77
CA ARG A 354 42.98 -37.58 -2.57
C ARG A 354 43.84 -37.11 -3.75
N GLU A 355 44.90 -36.38 -3.46
CA GLU A 355 46.02 -36.21 -4.38
C GLU A 355 46.72 -37.57 -4.58
N VAL A 356 46.82 -37.98 -5.83
CA VAL A 356 47.75 -39.03 -6.27
C VAL A 356 49.00 -38.31 -6.75
N ASN A 357 50.08 -38.40 -5.98
CA ASN A 357 51.41 -38.02 -6.44
C ASN A 357 51.99 -39.18 -7.27
N VAL A 358 52.39 -38.86 -8.50
CA VAL A 358 53.33 -39.63 -9.34
C VAL A 358 54.70 -39.00 -9.20
#